data_AF-A0A8S2UVF3-F1
#
_entry.id   AF-A0A8S2UVF3-F1
#
_cell.length_a   1.000
_cell.length_b   1.000
_cell.length_c   1.000
_cell.angle_alpha   90.00
_cell.angle_beta   90.00
_cell.angle_gamma   90.00
#
_symmetry.space_group_name_H-M   'P 1'
#
loop_
_entity.id
_entity.type
_entity.pdbx_description
1 polymer ?
#
loop_
_entity_poly.entity_id
_entity_poly.type
_entity_poly.pdbx_seq_one_letter_code
_entity_poly.pdbx_strand_id
1 'polypeptide(L)'
;ESNPNGICNCGVADNYLCENELISKLQSIQVWQKSHMYYPYSQGLLSLRKALCTFFRKHFELNYQLDPDRMMISSGLTGIISLLSYVIGDRDDVFLI
;
A
#
# COMPACT_ATOMS: atom_id res chain seq x y z
N GLU A 1 -23.07 -16.98 10.12
CA GLU A 1 -24.13 -15.98 9.94
C GLU A 1 -25.04 -16.43 8.81
N SER A 2 -26.35 -16.51 9.00
CA SER A 2 -27.29 -16.76 7.91
C SER A 2 -28.58 -15.99 8.17
N ASN A 3 -28.56 -14.69 7.87
CA ASN A 3 -29.76 -13.87 7.83
C ASN A 3 -30.19 -13.70 6.36
N PRO A 4 -31.05 -14.57 5.81
CA PRO A 4 -31.49 -14.48 4.42
C PRO A 4 -32.30 -13.20 4.13
N ASN A 5 -32.82 -12.54 5.17
CA ASN A 5 -33.53 -11.26 5.08
C ASN A 5 -32.64 -10.06 5.42
N GLY A 6 -31.33 -10.26 5.58
CA GLY A 6 -30.36 -9.21 5.86
C GLY A 6 -30.11 -8.32 4.64
N ILE A 7 -29.52 -7.15 4.88
CA ILE A 7 -29.09 -6.25 3.81
C ILE A 7 -27.73 -6.73 3.30
N CYS A 8 -27.61 -6.94 1.99
CA CYS A 8 -26.33 -7.20 1.35
C CYS A 8 -25.51 -5.91 1.26
N ASN A 9 -24.26 -5.94 1.75
CA ASN A 9 -23.37 -4.80 1.63
C ASN A 9 -22.75 -4.73 0.23
N CYS A 10 -23.25 -3.79 -0.58
CA CYS A 10 -22.69 -3.45 -1.89
C CYS A 10 -22.03 -2.06 -1.90
N GLY A 11 -21.79 -1.46 -0.73
CA GLY A 11 -21.30 -0.08 -0.59
C GLY A 11 -19.80 0.05 -0.27
N VAL A 12 -19.10 -1.08 -0.12
CA VAL A 12 -17.68 -1.10 0.26
C VAL A 12 -16.85 -1.66 -0.90
N ALA A 13 -15.78 -0.96 -1.26
CA ALA A 13 -14.87 -1.35 -2.33
C ALA A 13 -13.77 -2.29 -1.80
N ASP A 14 -14.15 -3.51 -1.44
CA ASP A 14 -13.22 -4.56 -1.00
C ASP A 14 -13.02 -5.62 -2.10
N ASN A 15 -11.79 -6.13 -2.20
CA ASN A 15 -11.45 -7.20 -3.15
C ASN A 15 -11.21 -8.53 -2.42
N TYR A 16 -12.23 -9.38 -2.41
CA TYR A 16 -12.19 -10.73 -1.83
C TYR A 16 -11.74 -11.81 -2.84
N LEU A 17 -11.48 -11.47 -4.09
CA LEU A 17 -11.28 -12.44 -5.18
C LEU A 17 -9.96 -13.21 -5.08
N CYS A 18 -8.98 -12.71 -4.33
CA CYS A 18 -7.63 -13.27 -4.26
C CYS A 18 -7.19 -13.67 -2.83
N GLU A 19 -8.14 -13.84 -1.91
CA GLU A 19 -7.82 -14.14 -0.50
C GLU A 19 -7.04 -15.44 -0.34
N ASN A 20 -7.42 -16.49 -1.08
CA ASN A 20 -6.79 -17.80 -0.99
C ASN A 20 -5.31 -17.74 -1.41
N GLU A 21 -5.01 -17.03 -2.48
CA GLU A 21 -3.66 -16.81 -3.01
C GLU A 21 -2.81 -16.02 -2.00
N LEU A 22 -3.40 -14.98 -1.39
CA LEU A 22 -2.73 -14.18 -0.37
C LEU A 22 -2.43 -15.00 0.88
N ILE A 23 -3.39 -15.76 1.39
CA ILE A 23 -3.21 -16.63 2.57
C ILE A 23 -2.12 -17.67 2.31
N SER A 24 -2.18 -18.37 1.18
CA SER A 24 -1.18 -19.36 0.78
C SER A 24 0.21 -18.73 0.71
N LYS A 25 0.31 -17.52 0.13
CA LYS A 25 1.58 -16.80 0.02
C LYS A 25 2.11 -16.39 1.40
N LEU A 26 1.28 -15.82 2.28
CA LEU A 26 1.68 -15.38 3.61
C LEU A 26 2.19 -16.55 4.47
N GLN A 27 1.50 -17.69 4.43
CA GLN A 27 1.93 -18.91 5.12
C GLN A 27 3.32 -19.39 4.65
N SER A 28 3.64 -19.23 3.37
CA SER A 28 4.94 -19.63 2.82
C SER A 28 6.13 -18.74 3.22
N ILE A 29 5.90 -17.50 3.69
CA ILE A 29 6.95 -16.50 3.94
C ILE A 29 7.28 -16.38 5.44
N GLN A 30 6.63 -17.15 6.30
CA GLN A 30 6.63 -16.90 7.75
C GLN A 30 7.96 -17.28 8.43
N VAL A 31 8.95 -16.39 8.36
CA VAL A 31 10.19 -16.46 9.15
C VAL A 31 10.43 -15.11 9.81
N TRP A 32 10.13 -15.02 11.11
CA TRP A 32 10.41 -13.83 11.90
C TRP A 32 11.91 -13.75 12.21
N GLN A 33 12.49 -12.58 11.98
CA GLN A 33 13.89 -12.30 12.29
C GLN A 33 13.96 -11.07 13.20
N LYS A 34 14.99 -10.99 14.03
CA LYS A 34 15.22 -9.85 14.93
C LYS A 34 15.28 -8.51 14.18
N SER A 35 15.78 -8.52 12.94
CA SER A 35 15.82 -7.38 12.03
C SER A 35 14.44 -6.80 11.71
N HIS A 36 13.35 -7.57 11.86
CA HIS A 36 11.98 -7.11 11.60
C HIS A 36 11.36 -6.37 12.81
N MET A 37 11.99 -6.38 13.99
CA MET A 37 11.42 -5.75 15.19
C MET A 37 11.48 -4.21 15.17
N TYR A 38 12.40 -3.65 14.39
CA TYR A 38 12.63 -2.22 14.34
C TYR A 38 12.48 -1.73 12.91
N TYR A 39 11.98 -0.51 12.76
CA TYR A 39 11.84 0.16 11.48
C TYR A 39 12.90 1.26 11.37
N PRO A 40 14.09 0.97 10.81
CA PRO A 40 15.24 1.88 10.92
C PRO A 40 15.19 3.07 9.96
N TYR A 41 14.29 3.08 8.97
CA TYR A 41 14.27 4.09 7.92
C TYR A 41 12.90 4.73 7.79
N SER A 42 12.84 6.06 7.86
CA SER A 42 11.59 6.83 7.72
C SER A 42 10.92 6.66 6.35
N GLN A 43 11.70 6.39 5.30
CA GLN A 43 11.19 6.14 3.95
C GLN A 43 10.71 4.70 3.73
N GLY A 44 11.03 3.81 4.66
CA GLY A 44 10.84 2.38 4.53
C GLY A 44 12.01 1.59 3.97
N LEU A 45 11.94 0.27 4.15
CA LEU A 45 12.99 -0.67 3.79
C LEU A 45 13.33 -0.56 2.30
N LEU A 46 14.62 -0.43 1.96
CA LEU A 46 15.07 -0.34 0.57
C LEU A 46 14.65 -1.56 -0.26
N SER A 47 14.68 -2.75 0.32
CA SER A 47 14.23 -3.98 -0.33
C SER A 47 12.76 -3.91 -0.74
N LEU A 48 11.91 -3.36 0.13
CA LEU A 48 10.48 -3.14 -0.16
C LEU A 48 10.30 -2.09 -1.27
N ARG A 49 11.01 -0.95 -1.20
CA ARG A 49 10.97 0.09 -2.24
C ARG A 49 11.36 -0.46 -3.61
N LYS A 50 12.43 -1.27 -3.70
CA LYS A 50 12.85 -1.94 -4.95
C LYS A 50 11.83 -2.94 -5.47
N ALA A 51 11.22 -3.73 -4.57
CA ALA A 51 10.17 -4.68 -4.93
C ALA A 51 8.95 -3.96 -5.51
N LEU A 52 8.53 -2.85 -4.89
CA LEU A 52 7.42 -2.02 -5.37
C LEU A 52 7.73 -1.33 -6.70
N CYS A 53 8.95 -0.80 -6.90
CA CYS A 53 9.37 -0.26 -8.19
C CYS A 53 9.23 -1.30 -9.31
N THR A 54 9.64 -2.55 -9.03
CA THR A 54 9.52 -3.67 -9.98
C THR A 54 8.06 -4.04 -10.23
N PHE A 55 7.26 -4.12 -9.16
CA PHE A 55 5.84 -4.43 -9.24
C PHE A 55 5.07 -3.40 -10.07
N PHE A 56 5.24 -2.10 -9.78
CA PHE A 56 4.57 -1.02 -10.50
C PHE A 56 5.01 -0.93 -11.96
N ARG A 57 6.30 -1.05 -12.23
CA ARG A 57 6.78 -1.08 -13.62
C ARG A 57 6.14 -2.21 -14.41
N LYS A 58 6.03 -3.41 -13.83
CA LYS A 58 5.42 -4.56 -14.49
C LYS A 58 3.91 -4.39 -14.66
N HIS A 59 3.21 -3.97 -13.60
CA HIS A 59 1.75 -3.95 -13.58
C HIS A 59 1.15 -2.76 -14.34
N PHE A 60 1.83 -1.62 -14.36
CA PHE A 60 1.43 -0.42 -15.11
C PHE A 60 2.18 -0.25 -16.43
N GLU A 61 2.95 -1.26 -16.86
CA GLU A 61 3.68 -1.26 -18.12
C GLU A 61 4.52 0.00 -18.35
N LEU A 62 5.21 0.47 -17.29
CA LEU A 62 5.97 1.71 -17.36
C LEU A 62 7.19 1.55 -18.28
N ASN A 63 7.34 2.48 -19.22
CA ASN A 63 8.48 2.54 -20.14
C ASN A 63 9.77 3.11 -19.50
N TYR A 64 9.74 3.42 -18.21
CA TYR A 64 10.87 3.95 -17.46
C TYR A 64 11.07 3.20 -16.14
N GLN A 65 12.26 3.36 -15.56
CA GLN A 65 12.55 2.80 -14.24
C GLN A 65 12.15 3.78 -13.14
N LEU A 66 11.47 3.27 -12.13
CA LEU A 66 11.23 4.00 -10.89
C LEU A 66 12.51 4.00 -10.05
N ASP A 67 12.89 5.18 -9.56
CA ASP A 67 14.02 5.35 -8.65
C ASP A 67 13.58 5.01 -7.22
N PRO A 68 14.09 3.93 -6.60
CA PRO A 68 13.70 3.56 -5.25
C PRO A 68 14.02 4.68 -4.25
N ASP A 69 15.06 5.49 -4.45
CA ASP A 69 15.45 6.58 -3.53
C ASP A 69 14.51 7.79 -3.58
N ARG A 70 13.59 7.80 -4.55
CA ARG A 70 12.48 8.76 -4.64
C ARG A 70 11.14 8.17 -4.19
N MET A 71 11.13 6.96 -3.64
CA MET A 71 9.94 6.28 -3.13
C MET A 71 9.90 6.35 -1.60
N MET A 72 8.72 6.64 -1.04
CA MET A 72 8.45 6.61 0.39
C MET A 72 7.26 5.71 0.69
N ILE A 73 7.38 4.89 1.73
CA ILE A 73 6.32 4.02 2.21
C ILE A 73 5.62 4.69 3.39
N SER A 74 4.29 4.66 3.42
CA SER A 74 3.47 5.21 4.50
C SER A 74 2.27 4.29 4.78
N SER A 75 1.56 4.55 5.87
CA SER A 75 0.44 3.74 6.37
C SER A 75 -0.84 3.98 5.56
N GLY A 76 -0.88 3.38 4.37
CA GLY A 76 -2.06 3.41 3.49
C GLY A 76 -2.26 4.73 2.74
N LEU A 77 -3.22 4.73 1.81
CA LEU A 77 -3.46 5.87 0.91
C LEU A 77 -4.01 7.10 1.65
N THR A 78 -4.90 6.92 2.62
CA THR A 78 -5.45 8.02 3.43
C THR A 78 -4.35 8.84 4.11
N GLY A 79 -3.36 8.16 4.71
CA GLY A 79 -2.21 8.82 5.33
C GLY A 79 -1.34 9.54 4.31
N ILE A 80 -1.16 8.96 3.12
CA ILE A 80 -0.41 9.59 2.03
C ILE A 80 -1.10 10.88 1.54
N ILE A 81 -2.42 10.85 1.31
CA ILE A 81 -3.16 12.04 0.86
C ILE A 81 -3.08 13.16 1.90
N SER A 82 -3.23 12.83 3.19
CA SER A 82 -3.08 13.81 4.26
C SER A 82 -1.66 14.36 4.35
N LEU A 83 -0.64 13.52 4.22
CA LEU A 83 0.75 13.98 4.19
C LEU A 83 1.00 14.91 3.01
N LEU A 84 0.52 14.55 1.81
CA LEU A 84 0.63 15.39 0.63
C LEU A 84 -0.03 16.75 0.87
N SER A 85 -1.24 16.82 1.42
CA SER A 85 -1.88 18.11 1.68
C SER A 85 -1.05 19.04 2.58
N TYR A 86 -0.30 18.48 3.54
CA TYR A 86 0.61 19.27 4.38
C TYR A 86 1.93 19.66 3.70
N VAL A 87 2.36 18.90 2.68
CA VAL A 87 3.65 19.12 2.00
C VAL A 87 3.51 20.08 0.83
N ILE A 88 2.37 20.07 0.13
CA ILE A 88 2.18 20.82 -1.12
C ILE A 88 1.13 21.93 -1.03
N GLY A 89 0.50 22.13 0.13
CA GLY A 89 -0.47 23.21 0.35
C GLY A 89 -0.26 23.89 1.68
N ASP A 90 -0.49 25.20 1.69
CA ASP A 90 -0.57 26.00 2.89
C ASP A 90 -2.02 26.12 3.38
N ARG A 91 -2.20 26.79 4.52
CA ARG A 91 -3.53 27.14 4.99
C ARG A 91 -4.23 28.00 3.91
N ASP A 92 -5.50 27.66 3.65
CA ASP A 92 -6.39 28.32 2.68
C ASP A 92 -6.11 28.01 1.19
N ASP A 93 -5.08 27.22 0.89
CA ASP A 93 -4.92 26.64 -0.45
C ASP A 93 -6.06 25.64 -0.76
N VAL A 94 -6.36 25.49 -2.05
CA VAL A 94 -7.39 24.59 -2.55
C VAL A 94 -6.82 23.58 -3.53
N PHE A 95 -7.28 22.34 -3.42
CA PHE A 95 -6.95 21.26 -4.34
C PHE A 95 -8.11 21.03 -5.31
N LEU A 96 -7.81 20.92 -6.61
CA LEU A 96 -8.76 20.40 -7.59
C LEU A 96 -8.78 18.87 -7.49
N ILE A 97 -9.98 18.28 -7.41
CA ILE A 97 -10.22 16.84 -7.32
C ILE A 97 -11.09 16.40 -8.49
#